data_AF-A0A2E1TLX2-F1
#
_entry.id   AF-A0A2E1TLX2-F1
#
_cell.length_a   1.000
_cell.length_b   1.000
_cell.length_c   1.000
_cell.angle_alpha   90.00
_cell.angle_beta   90.00
_cell.angle_gamma   90.00
#
_symmetry.space_group_name_H-M   'P 1'
#
loop_
_entity.id
_entity.type
_entity.pdbx_description
1 polymer ?
#
loop_
_entity_poly.entity_id
_entity_poly.type
_entity_poly.pdbx_seq_one_letter_code
_entity_poly.pdbx_strand_id
1 'polypeptide(L)'
;MNVKGCVGSKKKALEYQEGGKHYVQHAIQPVVYCMKNKLNTIDSNIIKYATRRKPGETSKQRYNKIIHYAKLGIELDDQSN
;
A
#
# COMPACT_ATOMS: atom_id res chain seq x y z
N MET A 1 40.91 -26.27 -7.62
CA MET A 1 39.53 -26.32 -7.08
C MET A 1 38.93 -24.93 -7.21
N ASN A 2 37.93 -24.74 -8.09
CA ASN A 2 37.34 -23.43 -8.34
C ASN A 2 36.02 -23.33 -7.56
N VAL A 3 36.00 -22.54 -6.50
CA VAL A 3 34.82 -22.36 -5.64
C VAL A 3 33.85 -21.43 -6.38
N LYS A 4 32.79 -21.99 -6.97
CA LYS A 4 31.69 -21.19 -7.54
C LYS A 4 31.02 -20.42 -6.40
N GLY A 5 31.28 -19.12 -6.32
CA GLY A 5 30.56 -18.22 -5.41
C GLY A 5 29.08 -18.19 -5.77
N CYS A 6 28.23 -18.61 -4.84
CA CYS A 6 26.79 -18.44 -4.94
C CYS A 6 26.43 -16.96 -4.83
N VAL A 7 26.17 -16.29 -5.95
CA VAL A 7 25.61 -14.93 -5.95
C VAL A 7 24.10 -15.05 -5.65
N GLY A 8 23.74 -14.90 -4.38
CA GLY A 8 22.34 -14.78 -3.98
C GLY A 8 21.74 -13.49 -4.54
N SER A 9 20.91 -13.60 -5.57
CA SER A 9 20.11 -12.49 -6.10
C SER A 9 19.21 -11.91 -5.00
N LYS A 10 19.49 -10.69 -4.53
CA LYS A 10 18.60 -9.96 -3.60
C LYS A 10 17.26 -9.73 -4.29
N LYS A 11 16.18 -10.34 -3.80
CA LYS A 11 14.81 -10.05 -4.24
C LYS A 11 14.49 -8.57 -3.99
N LYS A 12 13.82 -7.91 -4.93
CA LYS A 12 13.39 -6.52 -4.74
C LYS A 12 12.23 -6.47 -3.76
N ALA A 13 12.14 -5.39 -2.98
CA ALA A 13 11.07 -5.22 -1.98
C ALA A 13 9.65 -5.25 -2.57
N LEU A 14 9.48 -4.92 -3.86
CA LEU A 14 8.18 -5.03 -4.55
C LEU A 14 7.83 -6.46 -4.95
N GLU A 15 8.77 -7.39 -4.94
CA GLU A 15 8.55 -8.78 -5.40
C GLU A 15 8.12 -9.71 -4.26
N TYR A 16 8.14 -9.23 -3.02
CA TYR A 16 7.72 -10.00 -1.85
C TYR A 16 6.96 -9.11 -0.86
N GLN A 17 6.26 -9.75 0.08
CA GLN A 17 5.59 -9.08 1.19
C GLN A 17 5.87 -9.88 2.45
N GLU A 18 6.37 -9.20 3.48
CA GLU A 18 6.51 -9.78 4.82
C GLU A 18 5.12 -9.91 5.45
N GLY A 19 4.66 -11.16 5.62
CA GLY A 19 3.34 -11.48 6.19
C GLY A 19 2.16 -11.22 5.26
N GLY A 20 1.29 -12.22 5.07
CA GLY A 20 0.11 -12.13 4.21
C GLY A 20 0.44 -11.99 2.70
N LYS A 21 -0.60 -11.80 1.88
CA LYS A 21 -0.50 -11.61 0.42
C LYS A 21 -1.51 -10.57 -0.04
N HIS A 22 -1.28 -9.31 0.31
CA HIS A 22 -2.28 -8.24 0.10
C HIS A 22 -2.02 -7.44 -1.17
N TYR A 23 -0.76 -7.31 -1.59
CA TYR A 23 -0.38 -6.39 -2.65
C TYR A 23 0.40 -7.04 -3.79
N VAL A 24 1.20 -8.07 -3.49
CA VAL A 24 2.10 -8.75 -4.43
C VAL A 24 1.40 -9.40 -5.63
N GLN A 25 0.09 -9.64 -5.55
CA GLN A 25 -0.70 -10.21 -6.64
C GLN A 25 -1.41 -9.15 -7.50
N HIS A 26 -1.34 -7.87 -7.13
CA HIS A 26 -1.95 -6.82 -7.93
C HIS A 26 -1.09 -6.46 -9.15
N ALA A 27 -1.73 -6.26 -10.29
CA ALA A 27 -1.07 -5.78 -11.52
C ALA A 27 -0.31 -4.47 -11.28
N ILE A 28 -0.87 -3.59 -10.43
CA ILE A 28 -0.23 -2.37 -9.94
C ILE A 28 -0.35 -2.36 -8.43
N GLN A 29 0.78 -2.32 -7.72
CA GLN A 29 0.77 -2.17 -6.26
C GLN A 29 0.38 -0.73 -5.88
N PRO A 30 -0.44 -0.54 -4.83
CA PRO A 30 -0.94 0.80 -4.47
C PRO A 30 0.21 1.79 -4.18
N VAL A 31 1.30 1.35 -3.57
CA VAL A 31 2.49 2.19 -3.34
C VAL A 31 3.09 2.73 -4.65
N VAL A 32 3.13 1.90 -5.70
CA VAL A 32 3.66 2.32 -7.01
C VAL A 32 2.75 3.37 -7.65
N TYR A 33 1.42 3.16 -7.58
CA TYR A 33 0.45 4.13 -8.08
C TYR A 33 0.56 5.46 -7.34
N CYS A 34 0.58 5.44 -6.01
CA CYS A 34 0.64 6.66 -5.19
C CYS A 34 1.93 7.46 -5.43
N MET A 35 3.08 6.77 -5.49
CA MET A 35 4.38 7.41 -5.74
C MET A 35 4.45 8.04 -7.13
N LYS A 36 3.98 7.34 -8.17
CA LYS A 36 3.99 7.87 -9.55
C LYS A 36 3.09 9.09 -9.72
N ASN A 37 1.99 9.16 -8.96
CA ASN A 37 1.04 10.28 -9.01
C ASN A 37 1.27 11.32 -7.91
N LYS A 38 2.37 11.22 -7.14
CA LYS A 38 2.74 12.18 -6.08
C LYS A 38 1.61 12.44 -5.07
N LEU A 39 0.87 11.40 -4.72
CA LEU A 39 -0.23 11.52 -3.76
C LEU A 39 0.30 11.80 -2.36
N ASN A 40 -0.42 12.64 -1.60
CA ASN A 40 -0.13 12.86 -0.19
C ASN A 40 -0.46 11.61 0.66
N THR A 41 -0.15 11.66 1.96
CA THR A 41 -0.36 10.54 2.88
C THR A 41 -1.84 10.17 3.05
N ILE A 42 -2.76 11.13 2.99
CA ILE A 42 -4.21 10.90 3.14
C ILE A 42 -4.73 10.13 1.93
N ASP A 43 -4.50 10.64 0.73
CA ASP A 43 -4.92 10.04 -0.54
C ASP A 43 -4.27 8.66 -0.74
N SER A 44 -3.00 8.53 -0.35
CA SER A 44 -2.29 7.25 -0.39
C SER A 44 -2.94 6.19 0.48
N ASN A 45 -3.46 6.55 1.67
CA ASN A 45 -4.18 5.63 2.53
C ASN A 45 -5.56 5.28 1.96
N ILE A 46 -6.26 6.24 1.35
CA ILE A 46 -7.52 5.97 0.66
C ILE A 46 -7.31 4.92 -0.45
N ILE A 47 -6.34 5.12 -1.34
CA ILE A 47 -5.99 4.15 -2.39
C ILE A 47 -5.57 2.80 -1.79
N LYS A 48 -4.71 2.82 -0.76
CA LYS A 48 -4.28 1.61 -0.05
C LYS A 48 -5.47 0.79 0.42
N TYR A 49 -6.48 1.41 1.05
CA TYR A 49 -7.66 0.71 1.54
C TYR A 49 -8.66 0.36 0.45
N ALA A 50 -8.76 1.13 -0.63
CA ALA A 50 -9.57 0.77 -1.79
C ALA A 50 -9.05 -0.52 -2.45
N THR A 51 -7.73 -0.62 -2.60
CA THR A 51 -7.04 -1.75 -3.26
C THR A 51 -6.90 -2.96 -2.35
N ARG A 52 -6.51 -2.78 -1.08
CA ARG A 52 -6.19 -3.90 -0.16
C ARG A 52 -7.39 -4.82 0.04
N ARG A 53 -7.15 -6.12 -0.06
CA ARG A 53 -8.05 -7.18 0.40
C ARG A 53 -7.34 -8.04 1.45
N LYS A 54 -7.77 -7.91 2.72
CA LYS A 54 -7.23 -8.68 3.83
C LYS A 54 -8.20 -9.80 4.22
N PRO A 55 -7.76 -11.07 4.30
CA PRO A 55 -8.60 -12.15 4.81
C PRO A 55 -9.16 -11.82 6.20
N GLY A 56 -10.45 -12.11 6.41
CA GLY A 56 -11.15 -11.81 7.65
C GLY A 56 -11.58 -10.35 7.84
N GLU A 57 -11.24 -9.43 6.92
CA GLU A 57 -11.74 -8.06 6.93
C GLU A 57 -13.01 -7.92 6.08
N THR A 58 -14.08 -7.42 6.69
CA THR A 58 -15.34 -7.14 5.99
C THR A 58 -15.23 -5.89 5.09
N SER A 59 -16.11 -5.80 4.09
CA SER A 59 -16.21 -4.60 3.26
C SER A 59 -16.55 -3.35 4.06
N LYS A 60 -17.43 -3.44 5.07
CA LYS A 60 -17.79 -2.32 5.95
C LYS A 60 -16.59 -1.77 6.71
N GLN A 61 -15.76 -2.64 7.30
CA GLN A 61 -14.54 -2.22 8.00
C GLN A 61 -13.56 -1.48 7.08
N ARG A 62 -13.41 -1.95 5.84
CA ARG A 62 -12.54 -1.31 4.85
C ARG A 62 -13.09 0.04 4.39
N TYR A 63 -14.38 0.14 4.09
CA TYR A 63 -15.02 1.41 3.72
C TYR A 63 -15.00 2.42 4.85
N ASN A 64 -15.20 2.00 6.10
CA ASN A 64 -15.06 2.87 7.26
C ASN A 64 -13.65 3.48 7.38
N LYS A 65 -12.59 2.74 7.02
CA LYS A 65 -11.22 3.27 6.97
C LYS A 65 -11.07 4.32 5.87
N ILE A 66 -11.64 4.08 4.69
CA ILE A 66 -11.63 5.05 3.59
C ILE A 66 -12.34 6.34 4.02
N ILE A 67 -13.54 6.23 4.59
CA ILE A 67 -14.31 7.37 5.11
C ILE A 67 -13.51 8.12 6.19
N HIS A 68 -12.84 7.40 7.10
CA HIS A 68 -12.01 8.03 8.13
C HIS A 68 -10.89 8.89 7.53
N TYR A 69 -10.15 8.40 6.54
CA TYR A 69 -9.11 9.22 5.89
C TYR A 69 -9.68 10.38 5.10
N ALA A 70 -10.85 10.22 4.45
CA ALA A 70 -11.51 11.34 3.79
C ALA A 70 -11.89 12.45 4.78
N LYS A 71 -12.44 12.09 5.95
CA LYS A 71 -12.73 13.06 7.03
C LYS A 71 -11.47 13.75 7.55
N LEU A 72 -10.41 12.98 7.80
CA LEU A 72 -9.14 13.52 8.26
C LEU A 72 -8.53 14.50 7.25
N GLY A 73 -8.69 14.25 5.94
CA GLY A 73 -8.27 15.18 4.89
C GLY A 73 -8.99 16.54 5.01
N ILE A 74 -10.31 16.52 5.18
CA ILE A 74 -11.12 17.74 5.38
C ILE A 74 -10.67 18.49 6.64
N GLU A 75 -10.54 17.79 7.77
CA GLU A 75 -10.16 18.39 9.05
C GLU A 75 -8.77 19.06 9.01
N LEU A 76 -7.82 18.50 8.28
CA LEU A 76 -6.47 19.05 8.14
C LEU A 76 -6.39 20.21 7.13
N ASP A 77 -7.20 20.16 6.07
CA ASP A 77 -7.29 21.23 5.07
C ASP A 77 -7.98 22.48 5.68
N ASP A 78 -9.03 22.28 6.47
CA ASP A 78 -9.74 23.35 7.19
C ASP A 78 -8.84 24.04 8.24
N GLN A 79 -7.81 23.37 8.76
CA GLN A 79 -6.81 23.95 9.67
C GLN A 79 -5.69 24.71 8.96
N SER A 80 -5.64 24.66 7.63
CA SER A 80 -4.63 25.33 6.81
C SER A 80 -5.07 26.71 6.29
N ASN A 81 -6.25 27.17 6.73
CA ASN A 81 -6.86 28.47 6.41
C ASN A 81 -6.99 29.33 7.68
#